data_AF-B3V6C1-F1
#
_entry.id   AF-B3V6C1-F1
#
_cell.length_a   1.000
_cell.length_b   1.000
_cell.length_c   1.000
_cell.angle_alpha   90.00
_cell.angle_beta   90.00
_cell.angle_gamma   90.00
#
_symmetry.space_group_name_H-M   'P 1'
#
loop_
_entity.id
_entity.type
_entity.pdbx_description
1 polymer ?
#
loop_
_entity_poly.entity_id
_entity_poly.type
_entity_poly.pdbx_seq_one_letter_code
_entity_poly.pdbx_strand_id
1 'polypeptide(L)' 'MKARFSTKCSVCDAFIEKGKEIAKNEDENWVHKHCTNEVLEIP' A
#
# COMPACT_ATOMS: atom_id res chain seq x y z
N MET A 1 -3.36 2.52 -8.52
CA MET A 1 -3.15 3.90 -9.07
C MET A 1 -1.72 4.36 -8.75
N LYS A 2 -1.31 5.57 -9.14
CA LYS A 2 -0.01 6.14 -8.72
C LYS A 2 -0.21 7.16 -7.59
N ALA A 3 0.69 7.15 -6.61
CA ALA A 3 0.68 8.09 -5.49
C ALA A 3 0.90 9.52 -5.96
N ARG A 4 0.08 10.45 -5.47
CA ARG A 4 0.25 11.90 -5.68
C ARG A 4 0.79 12.62 -4.44
N PHE A 5 0.92 11.87 -3.34
CA PHE A 5 1.41 12.30 -2.05
C PHE A 5 2.58 11.42 -1.63
N SER A 6 3.32 11.88 -0.63
CA SER A 6 4.30 11.07 0.07
C SER A 6 3.73 10.75 1.45
N THR A 7 3.55 9.46 1.77
CA THR A 7 3.05 9.02 3.08
C THR A 7 3.78 7.76 3.51
N LYS A 8 3.61 7.32 4.75
CA LYS A 8 4.15 6.05 5.23
C LYS A 8 3.15 4.93 4.95
N CYS A 9 3.63 3.79 4.45
CA CYS A 9 2.81 2.60 4.26
C CYS A 9 2.55 1.94 5.62
N SER A 10 1.29 1.73 5.98
CA SER A 10 0.90 1.12 7.26
C SER A 10 1.21 -0.38 7.36
N VAL A 11 1.61 -1.05 6.27
CA VAL A 11 1.86 -2.50 6.22
C VAL A 11 3.33 -2.82 6.39
N CYS A 12 4.20 -2.10 5.67
CA CYS A 12 5.64 -2.39 5.64
C CYS A 12 6.50 -1.29 6.27
N ASP A 13 5.87 -0.27 6.86
CA ASP A 13 6.51 0.93 7.43
C ASP A 13 7.39 1.75 6.45
N ALA A 14 7.48 1.35 5.18
CA ALA A 14 8.26 2.05 4.18
C ALA A 14 7.51 3.27 3.63
N PHE A 15 8.27 4.26 3.15
CA PHE A 15 7.69 5.43 2.53
C PHE A 15 7.09 5.10 1.15
N ILE A 16 5.88 5.61 0.94
CA ILE A 16 5.23 5.73 -0.35
C ILE A 16 5.72 7.04 -0.97
N GLU A 17 6.43 6.94 -2.08
CA GLU A 17 6.86 8.12 -2.84
C GLU A 17 5.85 8.48 -3.93
N LYS A 18 5.79 9.77 -4.29
CA LYS A 18 4.98 10.25 -5.41
C LYS A 18 5.38 9.51 -6.71
N GLY A 19 4.38 9.10 -7.49
CA GLY A 19 4.56 8.37 -8.75
C GLY A 19 4.68 6.85 -8.62
N LYS A 20 4.89 6.33 -7.39
CA LYS A 20 4.89 4.88 -7.11
C LYS A 20 3.48 4.30 -7.12
N GLU A 21 3.37 3.00 -7.37
CA GLU A 21 2.09 2.32 -7.38
C GLU A 21 1.55 2.11 -5.96
N ILE A 22 0.30 2.51 -5.78
CA ILE A 22 -0.45 2.37 -4.53
C ILE A 22 -1.84 1.81 -4.78
N ALA A 23 -2.41 1.24 -3.73
CA ALA A 23 -3.82 0.85 -3.66
C ALA A 23 -4.34 1.05 -2.23
N LYS A 24 -5.67 1.07 -2.09
CA LYS A 24 -6.33 1.08 -0.77
C LYS A 24 -6.34 -0.36 -0.23
N ASN A 25 -6.00 -0.54 1.03
CA ASN A 25 -6.25 -1.79 1.74
C ASN A 25 -7.70 -1.86 2.25
N GLU A 26 -8.05 -2.93 2.96
CA GLU A 26 -9.36 -3.14 3.60
C GLU A 26 -9.75 -2.03 4.58
N ASP A 27 -8.77 -1.41 5.24
CA ASP A 27 -8.94 -0.31 6.18
C ASP A 27 -9.00 1.07 5.48
N GLU A 28 -9.23 1.08 4.16
CA GLU A 28 -9.26 2.27 3.29
C GLU A 28 -7.98 3.12 3.29
N ASN A 29 -6.89 2.61 3.85
CA ASN A 29 -5.60 3.27 3.91
C ASN A 29 -4.80 3.05 2.63
N TRP A 30 -4.11 4.11 2.20
CA TRP A 30 -3.22 4.04 1.04
C TRP A 30 -1.92 3.32 1.40
N VAL A 31 -1.69 2.19 0.75
CA VAL A 31 -0.52 1.34 0.94
C VAL A 31 0.15 1.07 -0.41
N HIS A 32 1.38 0.55 -0.43
CA HIS A 32 1.98 0.09 -1.69
C HIS A 32 1.10 -0.96 -2.34
N LYS A 33 1.06 -1.01 -3.67
CA LYS A 33 0.23 -1.97 -4.39
C LYS A 33 0.54 -3.44 -4.04
N HIS A 34 1.79 -3.75 -3.71
CA HIS A 34 2.19 -5.10 -3.27
C HIS A 34 1.84 -5.37 -1.79
N CYS A 35 1.56 -4.34 -0.99
CA CYS A 35 1.15 -4.46 0.40
C CYS A 35 -0.37 -4.68 0.57
N THR A 36 -1.15 -4.67 -0.51
CA THR A 36 -2.60 -4.93 -0.43
C THR A 36 -2.93 -6.42 -0.57
N ASN A 37 -1.95 -7.24 -0.94
CA ASN A 37 -2.16 -8.64 -1.29
C ASN A 37 -1.52 -9.58 -0.25
N GLU A 38 -1.65 -9.23 1.03
CA GLU A 38 -1.25 -10.11 2.12
C GLU A 38 -2.45 -10.88 2.70
N VAL A 39 -3.33 -11.35 1.82
CA VAL A 39 -4.13 -12.53 2.14
C VAL A 39 -3.38 -13.72 1.53
N LEU A 40 -2.30 -14.13 2.19
CA LEU A 40 -1.85 -15.51 2.09
C LEU A 40 -2.94 -16.34 2.78
N GLU A 41 -3.96 -16.74 2.01
CA GLU A 41 -4.86 -17.83 2.39
C GLU A 41 -3.97 -19.09 2.48
N ILE A 42 -3.43 -19.33 3.68
CA ILE A 42 -2.84 -20.64 4.01
C ILE A 42 -4.01 -21.64 4.10
N PRO A 43 -3.96 -22.76 3.34
CA PRO A 43 -5.08 -23.69 3.15
C PRO A 43 -5.47 -24.48 4.42
#